data_AF-A0A7S2JQJ3-F1
#
_entry.id   AF-A0A7S2JQJ3-F1
#
_cell.length_a   1.000
_cell.length_b   1.000
_cell.length_c   1.000
_cell.angle_alpha   90.00
_cell.angle_beta   90.00
_cell.angle_gamma   90.00
#
_symmetry.space_group_name_H-M   'P 1'
#
loop_
_entity.id
_entity.type
_entity.pdbx_description
1 polymer ?
#
loop_
_entity_poly.entity_id
_entity_poly.type
_entity_poly.pdbx_seq_one_letter_code
_entity_poly.pdbx_strand_id
1 'polypeptide(L)'
;DVFLLGFTIVDIVAGGLGQAADLSRTIKLARFLRLMRLLRIMRLVKQSEVMSMLLSGVSSEVGFIVLGIAKIMAIIFVLNHIIGCSWYAIGAGSFTDGSTTDIDGWVFRHSLEDASFTRKYFTSFHWSLTQFTGTMEVVPGTGLERVFAVTSLLFAFFVSTYAVSSITSSLTRLEILSAQQSSRLSLLQRFLKENRIPQRLAMRIRKNAEHAIAEQRRKVAEDKVDVLALVNDSLLIELHFSMYLPRIECHPFMAMLGEHSHSATQLVCHRAIAGFWVARGEILFSRGEVPTVPSMYFLDTGKAQYEGYEGGPTATE
;
A
#
# COMPACT_ATOMS: atom_id res chain seq x y z
N ASP A 1 -7.01 11.17 18.18
CA ASP A 1 -7.36 11.56 19.56
C ASP A 1 -6.32 11.19 20.61
N VAL A 2 -5.71 10.00 20.57
CA VAL A 2 -4.60 9.62 21.50
C VAL A 2 -3.41 10.59 21.47
N PHE A 3 -3.04 11.10 20.29
CA PHE A 3 -1.98 12.12 20.14
C PHE A 3 -2.28 13.46 20.78
N LEU A 4 -3.56 13.86 20.81
CA LEU A 4 -3.99 15.11 21.45
C LEU A 4 -3.99 14.95 22.98
N LEU A 5 -4.38 13.78 23.47
CA LEU A 5 -4.41 13.45 24.90
C LEU A 5 -3.01 13.36 25.53
N GLY A 6 -2.03 12.78 24.82
CA GLY A 6 -0.64 12.78 25.29
C GLY A 6 -0.03 14.18 25.32
N PHE A 7 -0.37 15.02 24.34
CA PHE A 7 0.11 16.39 24.24
C PHE A 7 -0.51 17.31 25.29
N THR A 8 -1.81 17.17 25.59
CA THR A 8 -2.47 17.94 26.65
C THR A 8 -1.97 17.59 28.04
N ILE A 9 -1.61 16.33 28.32
CA ILE A 9 -1.02 15.97 29.62
C ILE A 9 0.35 16.63 29.79
N VAL A 10 1.17 16.67 28.75
CA VAL A 10 2.47 17.36 28.77
C VAL A 10 2.30 18.88 28.90
N ASP A 11 1.35 19.47 28.19
CA ASP A 11 1.06 20.91 28.27
C ASP A 11 0.45 21.33 29.61
N ILE A 12 -0.40 20.49 30.22
CA ILE A 12 -0.97 20.76 31.55
C ILE A 12 0.10 20.64 32.64
N VAL A 13 1.01 19.66 32.52
CA VAL A 13 2.14 19.52 33.45
C VAL A 13 3.17 20.63 33.26
N ALA A 14 3.41 21.08 32.02
CA ALA A 14 4.30 22.20 31.72
C ALA A 14 3.68 23.58 32.08
N GLY A 15 2.35 23.71 32.01
CA GLY A 15 1.61 24.94 32.30
C GLY A 15 1.44 25.24 33.79
N GLY A 16 1.70 24.27 34.67
CA GLY A 16 1.59 24.42 36.13
C GLY A 16 2.75 25.16 36.81
N LEU A 17 3.84 25.49 36.09
CA LEU A 17 5.05 26.06 36.66
C LEU A 17 5.40 27.43 36.02
N GLY A 18 5.02 28.49 36.73
CA GLY A 18 5.77 29.76 36.78
C GLY A 18 5.58 30.76 35.63
N GLN A 19 4.93 31.89 35.95
CA GLN A 19 5.02 33.16 35.23
C GLN A 19 6.37 33.83 35.54
N ALA A 20 7.34 33.73 34.61
CA ALA A 20 8.42 34.71 34.34
C ALA A 20 9.51 34.08 33.47
N ALA A 21 9.53 34.34 32.15
CA ALA A 21 10.72 34.22 31.29
C ALA A 21 10.37 34.48 29.81
N ASP A 22 10.08 35.74 29.44
CA ASP A 22 9.48 36.05 28.13
C ASP A 22 10.43 36.06 26.91
N LEU A 23 11.75 35.94 27.10
CA LEU A 23 12.70 35.97 25.96
C LEU A 23 13.34 34.62 25.63
N SER A 24 13.62 33.77 26.63
CA SER A 24 14.12 32.40 26.36
C SER A 24 13.04 31.50 25.78
N ARG A 25 11.75 31.78 26.10
CA ARG A 25 10.58 31.10 25.54
C ARG A 25 10.44 31.32 24.05
N THR A 26 10.76 32.50 23.51
CA THR A 26 10.55 32.85 22.10
C THR A 26 11.51 32.09 21.15
N ILE A 27 12.78 31.94 21.53
CA ILE A 27 13.77 31.15 20.76
C ILE A 27 13.46 29.65 20.86
N LYS A 28 13.02 29.18 22.04
CA LYS A 28 12.58 27.80 22.25
C LYS A 28 11.29 27.48 21.46
N LEU A 29 10.33 28.41 21.41
CA LEU A 29 9.13 28.31 20.57
C LEU A 29 9.47 28.30 19.08
N ALA A 30 10.40 29.13 18.62
CA ALA A 30 10.80 29.15 17.20
C ALA A 30 11.43 27.82 16.74
N ARG A 31 12.21 27.16 17.62
CA ARG A 31 12.75 25.80 17.36
C ARG A 31 11.66 24.73 17.43
N PHE A 32 10.74 24.83 18.38
CA PHE A 32 9.56 23.96 18.48
C PHE A 32 8.64 24.06 17.25
N LEU A 33 8.38 25.28 16.76
CA LEU A 33 7.64 25.54 15.52
C LEU A 33 8.37 24.99 14.27
N ARG A 34 9.69 24.84 14.32
CA ARG A 34 10.48 24.19 13.26
C ARG A 34 10.29 22.67 13.29
N LEU A 35 10.23 22.05 14.47
CA LEU A 35 9.87 20.64 14.67
C LEU A 35 8.41 20.34 14.24
N MET A 36 7.48 21.29 14.44
CA MET A 36 6.10 21.21 13.93
C MET A 36 6.01 21.11 12.40
N ARG A 37 7.06 21.47 11.65
CA ARG A 37 7.11 21.26 10.19
C ARG A 37 7.15 19.77 9.83
N LEU A 38 7.71 18.91 10.68
CA LEU A 38 7.72 17.45 10.46
C LEU A 38 6.31 16.85 10.64
N LEU A 39 5.45 17.44 11.49
CA LEU A 39 4.04 17.07 11.55
C LEU A 39 3.28 17.36 10.25
N ARG A 40 3.78 18.27 9.39
CA ARG A 40 3.21 18.48 8.06
C ARG A 40 3.44 17.28 7.13
N ILE A 41 4.51 16.52 7.32
CA ILE A 41 4.75 15.26 6.58
C ILE A 41 3.71 14.20 6.97
N MET A 42 3.30 14.16 8.25
CA MET A 42 2.16 13.33 8.66
C MET A 42 0.84 13.74 7.99
N ARG A 43 0.66 15.02 7.63
CA ARG A 43 -0.52 15.45 6.85
C ARG A 43 -0.51 14.85 5.44
N LEU A 44 0.65 14.69 4.81
CA LEU A 44 0.78 13.99 3.52
C LEU A 44 0.44 12.50 3.65
N VAL A 45 0.83 11.85 4.74
CA VAL A 45 0.47 10.45 5.05
C VAL A 45 -1.01 10.29 5.43
N LYS A 46 -1.63 11.37 5.94
CA LYS A 46 -3.04 11.43 6.35
C LYS A 46 -3.97 11.81 5.18
N GLN A 47 -3.48 12.52 4.17
CA GLN A 47 -4.21 12.76 2.92
C GLN A 47 -4.30 11.46 2.14
N SER A 48 -5.37 10.72 2.42
CA SER A 48 -5.73 9.46 1.76
C SER A 48 -5.76 9.57 0.24
N GLU A 49 -6.02 10.76 -0.31
CA GLU A 49 -6.07 11.02 -1.77
C GLU A 49 -4.71 10.95 -2.47
N VAL A 50 -3.65 11.51 -1.88
CA VAL A 50 -2.30 11.42 -2.49
C VAL A 50 -1.80 9.99 -2.40
N MET A 51 -2.14 9.29 -1.32
CA MET A 51 -1.87 7.86 -1.22
C MET A 51 -2.71 7.04 -2.19
N SER A 52 -3.99 7.34 -2.40
CA SER A 52 -4.82 6.61 -3.38
C SER A 52 -4.37 6.84 -4.81
N MET A 53 -3.80 8.01 -5.15
CA MET A 53 -3.20 8.30 -6.46
C MET A 53 -1.82 7.66 -6.67
N LEU A 54 -1.00 7.50 -5.63
CA LEU A 54 0.23 6.70 -5.70
C LEU A 54 -0.10 5.19 -5.73
N LEU A 55 -1.19 4.79 -5.08
CA LEU A 55 -1.72 3.43 -5.06
C LEU A 55 -2.44 3.04 -6.37
N SER A 56 -2.93 3.99 -7.17
CA SER A 56 -3.54 3.68 -8.47
C SER A 56 -2.53 3.15 -9.50
N GLY A 57 -1.22 3.35 -9.27
CA GLY A 57 -0.15 2.71 -10.04
C GLY A 57 0.19 1.28 -9.57
N VAL A 58 -0.30 0.86 -8.39
CA VAL A 58 0.00 -0.42 -7.77
C VAL A 58 -1.26 -1.29 -7.76
N SER A 59 -1.49 -2.00 -8.86
CA SER A 59 -2.61 -2.93 -9.02
C SER A 59 -2.50 -4.21 -8.18
N SER A 60 -1.41 -4.37 -7.41
CA SER A 60 -1.16 -5.56 -6.60
C SER A 60 -1.63 -5.38 -5.16
N GLU A 61 -2.50 -6.28 -4.69
CA GLU A 61 -2.92 -6.39 -3.29
C GLU A 61 -1.73 -6.48 -2.30
N VAL A 62 -0.61 -7.05 -2.75
CA VAL A 62 0.64 -7.13 -1.97
C VAL A 62 1.26 -5.75 -1.80
N GLY A 63 1.24 -4.92 -2.83
CA GLY A 63 1.78 -3.57 -2.79
C GLY A 63 1.03 -2.67 -1.79
N PHE A 64 -0.30 -2.82 -1.70
CA PHE A 64 -1.08 -2.14 -0.66
C PHE A 64 -0.61 -2.48 0.77
N ILE A 65 -0.26 -3.75 1.00
CA ILE A 65 0.15 -4.23 2.33
C ILE A 65 1.56 -3.75 2.67
N VAL A 66 2.49 -3.81 1.72
CA VAL A 66 3.86 -3.26 1.88
C VAL A 66 3.82 -1.76 2.17
N LEU A 67 3.00 -1.00 1.43
CA LEU A 67 2.84 0.44 1.68
C LEU A 67 2.21 0.73 3.04
N GLY A 68 1.27 -0.10 3.51
CA GLY A 68 0.71 -0.03 4.85
C GLY A 68 1.78 -0.20 5.95
N ILE A 69 2.66 -1.19 5.82
CA ILE A 69 3.77 -1.42 6.76
C ILE A 69 4.77 -0.25 6.70
N ALA A 70 5.15 0.20 5.51
CA ALA A 70 6.07 1.32 5.32
C ALA A 70 5.53 2.61 5.98
N LYS A 71 4.22 2.85 5.88
CA LYS A 71 3.53 3.94 6.57
C LYS A 71 3.67 3.86 8.08
N ILE A 72 3.46 2.69 8.69
CA ILE A 72 3.61 2.51 10.14
C ILE A 72 5.06 2.76 10.57
N MET A 73 6.04 2.24 9.82
CA MET A 73 7.47 2.47 10.09
C MET A 73 7.85 3.95 10.02
N ALA A 74 7.36 4.67 9.01
CA ALA A 74 7.59 6.11 8.88
C ALA A 74 6.99 6.90 10.05
N ILE A 75 5.79 6.53 10.53
CA ILE A 75 5.16 7.14 11.70
C ILE A 75 6.03 6.89 12.95
N ILE A 76 6.45 5.65 13.21
CA ILE A 76 7.31 5.31 14.37
C ILE A 76 8.62 6.09 14.33
N PHE A 77 9.25 6.24 13.16
CA PHE A 77 10.46 7.01 13.00
C PHE A 77 10.28 8.49 13.39
N VAL A 78 9.21 9.13 12.88
CA VAL A 78 8.88 10.53 13.20
C VAL A 78 8.60 10.71 14.69
N LEU A 79 7.91 9.76 15.32
CA LEU A 79 7.64 9.80 16.76
C LEU A 79 8.93 9.69 17.58
N ASN A 80 9.82 8.76 17.24
CA ASN A 80 11.13 8.64 17.88
C ASN A 80 11.94 9.93 17.72
N HIS A 81 11.93 10.55 16.54
CA HIS A 81 12.59 11.84 16.33
C HIS A 81 12.03 12.92 17.27
N ILE A 82 10.71 13.02 17.40
CA ILE A 82 10.06 14.01 18.29
C ILE A 82 10.40 13.72 19.76
N ILE A 83 10.30 12.46 20.19
CA ILE A 83 10.60 12.04 21.57
C ILE A 83 12.07 12.28 21.88
N GLY A 84 12.99 11.89 21.00
CA GLY A 84 14.43 12.07 21.16
C GLY A 84 14.82 13.55 21.17
N CYS A 85 14.28 14.38 20.27
CA CYS A 85 14.53 15.83 20.31
C CYS A 85 13.97 16.48 21.58
N SER A 86 12.82 16.02 22.07
CA SER A 86 12.24 16.48 23.35
C SER A 86 13.12 16.06 24.53
N TRP A 87 13.64 14.83 24.52
CA TRP A 87 14.57 14.32 25.53
C TRP A 87 15.86 15.14 25.59
N TYR A 88 16.43 15.50 24.43
CA TYR A 88 17.56 16.43 24.37
C TYR A 88 17.21 17.82 24.91
N ALA A 89 16.06 18.37 24.53
CA ALA A 89 15.62 19.69 24.98
C ALA A 89 15.43 19.74 26.51
N ILE A 90 14.96 18.63 27.10
CA ILE A 90 14.82 18.46 28.54
C ILE A 90 16.19 18.40 29.22
N GLY A 91 17.09 17.54 28.75
CA GLY A 91 18.40 17.36 29.38
C GLY A 91 19.40 18.49 29.15
N ALA A 92 19.23 19.29 28.08
CA ALA A 92 20.03 20.48 27.81
C ALA A 92 19.41 21.76 28.40
N GLY A 93 18.15 21.69 28.87
CA GLY A 93 17.46 22.81 29.48
C GLY A 93 17.78 22.91 30.97
N SER A 94 18.33 24.05 31.40
CA SER A 94 18.40 24.39 32.82
C SER A 94 16.99 24.75 33.31
N PHE A 95 16.24 23.75 33.79
CA PHE A 95 15.02 23.99 34.56
C PHE A 95 15.42 24.23 36.01
N THR A 96 15.95 25.43 36.28
CA THR A 96 16.28 25.85 37.64
C THR A 96 15.00 26.25 38.37
N ASP A 97 14.58 25.45 39.34
CA ASP A 97 13.94 26.02 40.53
C ASP A 97 14.96 26.97 41.16
N GLY A 98 14.53 28.18 41.55
CA GLY A 98 15.37 29.34 41.85
C GLY A 98 16.36 29.25 43.02
N SER A 99 16.85 28.07 43.38
CA SER A 99 17.90 27.86 44.35
C SER A 99 18.95 26.89 43.78
N THR A 100 20.17 27.41 43.61
CA THR A 100 21.41 26.73 43.17
C THR A 100 21.53 26.39 41.68
N THR A 101 22.62 26.89 41.12
CA THR A 101 23.04 26.84 39.71
C THR A 101 23.62 25.48 39.32
N ASP A 102 23.01 24.37 39.74
CA ASP A 102 23.47 23.03 39.34
C ASP A 102 22.69 22.56 38.10
N ILE A 103 23.40 22.53 36.97
CA ILE A 103 22.90 21.98 35.71
C ILE A 103 22.97 20.45 35.81
N ASP A 104 21.93 19.81 36.36
CA ASP A 104 21.91 18.34 36.58
C ASP A 104 21.12 17.57 35.51
N GLY A 105 21.22 17.99 34.25
CA GLY A 105 20.60 17.29 33.13
C GLY A 105 21.42 16.06 32.71
N TRP A 106 20.78 15.07 32.07
CA TRP A 106 21.48 13.90 31.53
C TRP A 106 22.60 14.26 30.55
N VAL A 107 22.49 15.40 29.85
CA VAL A 107 23.52 15.90 28.94
C VAL A 107 24.79 16.28 29.71
N PHE A 108 24.65 16.92 30.88
CA PHE A 108 25.76 17.27 31.77
C PHE A 108 26.35 16.03 32.46
N ARG A 109 25.49 15.16 33.02
CA ARG A 109 25.91 13.93 33.72
C ARG A 109 26.72 12.96 32.85
N HIS A 110 26.46 12.94 31.53
CA HIS A 110 27.22 12.14 30.58
C HIS A 110 28.34 12.94 29.86
N SER A 111 28.65 14.16 30.31
CA SER A 111 29.68 15.04 29.74
C SER A 111 29.53 15.24 28.22
N LEU A 112 28.27 15.37 27.76
CA LEU A 112 27.93 15.54 26.35
C LEU A 112 27.75 17.00 25.95
N GLU A 113 28.06 17.97 26.82
CA GLU A 113 27.85 19.40 26.57
C GLU A 113 28.65 19.91 25.36
N ASP A 114 29.92 19.53 25.28
CA ASP A 114 30.82 19.92 24.18
C ASP A 114 30.84 18.90 23.03
N ALA A 115 30.05 17.83 23.14
CA ALA A 115 29.97 16.81 22.10
C ALA A 115 29.38 17.37 20.79
N SER A 116 29.75 16.74 19.67
CA SER A 116 29.19 17.08 18.37
C SER A 116 27.66 16.90 18.33
N PHE A 117 26.99 17.69 17.49
CA PHE A 117 25.54 17.58 17.28
C PHE A 117 25.12 16.14 16.94
N THR A 118 25.90 15.47 16.09
CA THR A 118 25.68 14.07 15.69
C THR A 118 25.63 13.14 16.90
N ARG A 119 26.60 13.25 17.81
CA ARG A 119 26.64 12.41 19.01
C ARG A 119 25.43 12.68 19.92
N LYS A 120 25.11 13.94 20.18
CA LYS A 120 23.92 14.34 20.96
C LYS A 120 22.63 13.79 20.34
N TYR A 121 22.44 14.00 19.03
CA TYR A 121 21.26 13.56 18.30
C TYR A 121 21.08 12.04 18.34
N PHE A 122 22.11 11.28 17.98
CA PHE A 122 22.00 9.82 17.96
C PHE A 122 21.86 9.22 19.36
N THR A 123 22.48 9.80 20.40
CA THR A 123 22.25 9.38 21.79
C THR A 123 20.80 9.63 22.21
N SER A 124 20.22 10.79 21.88
CA SER A 124 18.82 11.07 22.22
C SER A 124 17.81 10.28 21.39
N PHE A 125 18.10 10.04 20.10
CA PHE A 125 17.28 9.20 19.23
C PHE A 125 17.35 7.72 19.66
N HIS A 126 18.54 7.24 20.04
CA HIS A 126 18.70 5.92 20.61
C HIS A 126 17.88 5.79 21.90
N TRP A 127 17.97 6.76 22.82
CA TRP A 127 17.13 6.79 24.03
C TRP A 127 15.63 6.68 23.70
N SER A 128 15.12 7.42 22.71
CA SER A 128 13.70 7.28 22.32
C SER A 128 13.36 5.88 21.79
N LEU A 129 14.27 5.26 21.04
CA LEU A 129 14.06 3.91 20.50
C LEU A 129 14.03 2.86 21.61
N THR A 130 14.82 3.07 22.67
CA THR A 130 14.86 2.16 23.81
C THR A 130 13.57 2.15 24.63
N GLN A 131 12.68 3.12 24.45
CA GLN A 131 11.32 3.06 25.02
C GLN A 131 10.50 1.89 24.46
N PHE A 132 10.91 1.32 23.32
CA PHE A 132 10.29 0.17 22.68
C PHE A 132 11.00 -1.16 23.02
N THR A 133 12.29 -1.14 23.37
CA THR A 133 13.13 -2.35 23.48
C THR A 133 13.76 -2.56 24.87
N GLY A 134 13.82 -1.53 25.71
CA GLY A 134 14.06 -1.64 27.15
C GLY A 134 15.51 -1.51 27.66
N THR A 135 16.49 -1.14 26.83
CA THR A 135 17.90 -1.05 27.29
C THR A 135 18.56 0.27 26.95
N MET A 136 18.86 1.09 27.96
CA MET A 136 19.54 2.38 27.77
C MET A 136 20.48 2.71 28.92
N GLU A 137 21.64 3.29 28.56
CA GLU A 137 22.67 3.73 29.53
C GLU A 137 22.34 5.08 30.16
N VAL A 138 21.54 5.90 29.48
CA VAL A 138 21.14 7.23 29.94
C VAL A 138 19.84 7.14 30.75
N VAL A 139 19.95 7.35 32.06
CA VAL A 139 18.85 7.22 33.03
C VAL A 139 18.37 8.60 33.50
N PRO A 140 17.05 8.83 33.65
CA PRO A 140 16.51 10.07 34.19
C PRO A 140 16.99 10.34 35.63
N GLY A 141 17.62 11.49 35.84
CA GLY A 141 18.16 11.93 37.12
C GLY A 141 17.23 12.93 37.79
N THR A 142 16.68 13.87 37.02
CA THR A 142 15.78 14.91 37.54
C THR A 142 14.32 14.45 37.59
N GLY A 143 13.51 15.09 38.43
CA GLY A 143 12.07 14.80 38.51
C GLY A 143 11.36 14.99 37.17
N LEU A 144 11.72 16.04 36.42
CA LEU A 144 11.17 16.33 35.10
C LEU A 144 11.57 15.27 34.06
N GLU A 145 12.83 14.84 34.05
CA GLU A 145 13.30 13.73 33.23
C GLU A 145 12.53 12.43 33.53
N ARG A 146 12.26 12.15 34.82
CA ARG A 146 11.51 10.96 35.24
C ARG A 146 10.06 10.99 34.77
N VAL A 147 9.35 12.11 34.94
CA VAL A 147 7.96 12.26 34.45
C VAL A 147 7.90 12.09 32.93
N PHE A 148 8.84 12.69 32.19
CA PHE A 148 8.91 12.54 30.75
C PHE A 148 9.25 11.11 30.32
N ALA A 149 10.16 10.42 31.02
CA ALA A 149 10.50 9.03 30.74
C ALA A 149 9.30 8.09 30.96
N VAL A 150 8.57 8.24 32.05
CA VAL A 150 7.37 7.43 32.35
C VAL A 150 6.27 7.66 31.32
N THR A 151 5.98 8.91 30.98
CA THR A 151 4.96 9.24 29.97
C THR A 151 5.36 8.73 28.58
N SER A 152 6.63 8.87 28.20
CA SER A 152 7.16 8.35 26.94
C SER A 152 7.10 6.82 26.87
N LEU A 153 7.36 6.13 27.99
CA LEU A 153 7.27 4.67 28.08
C LEU A 153 5.83 4.18 27.87
N LEU A 154 4.85 4.81 28.56
CA LEU A 154 3.43 4.48 28.37
C LEU A 154 2.97 4.73 26.93
N PHE A 155 3.39 5.85 26.35
CA PHE A 155 3.10 6.17 24.96
C PHE A 155 3.71 5.15 23.99
N ALA A 156 4.98 4.78 24.18
CA ALA A 156 5.66 3.78 23.38
C ALA A 156 4.97 2.41 23.46
N PHE A 157 4.47 2.01 24.64
CA PHE A 157 3.70 0.78 24.82
C PHE A 157 2.41 0.74 23.97
N PHE A 158 1.64 1.83 23.94
CA PHE A 158 0.44 1.89 23.09
C PHE A 158 0.78 1.87 21.59
N VAL A 159 1.81 2.61 21.18
CA VAL A 159 2.25 2.66 19.78
C VAL A 159 2.79 1.31 19.32
N SER A 160 3.58 0.62 20.15
CA SER A 160 4.14 -0.70 19.82
C SER A 160 3.04 -1.75 19.68
N THR A 161 2.08 -1.77 20.61
CA THR A 161 0.93 -2.68 20.57
C THR A 161 0.09 -2.47 19.30
N TYR A 162 -0.20 -1.21 18.96
CA TYR A 162 -0.91 -0.87 17.72
C TYR A 162 -0.12 -1.29 16.47
N ALA A 163 1.19 -1.00 16.42
CA ALA A 163 2.03 -1.34 15.29
C ALA A 163 2.07 -2.85 15.05
N VAL A 164 2.29 -3.64 16.11
CA VAL A 164 2.28 -5.12 16.03
C VAL A 164 0.92 -5.61 15.56
N SER A 165 -0.18 -5.13 16.15
CA SER A 165 -1.54 -5.54 15.76
C SER A 165 -1.83 -5.26 14.27
N SER A 166 -1.46 -4.08 13.79
CA SER A 166 -1.71 -3.68 12.39
C SER A 166 -0.83 -4.46 11.40
N ILE A 167 0.44 -4.71 11.73
CA ILE A 167 1.34 -5.55 10.91
C ILE A 167 0.80 -6.98 10.86
N THR A 168 0.44 -7.56 12.01
CA THR A 168 -0.12 -8.92 12.07
C THR A 168 -1.39 -9.03 11.25
N SER A 169 -2.35 -8.10 11.38
CA SER A 169 -3.58 -8.10 10.58
C SER A 169 -3.29 -8.05 9.07
N SER A 170 -2.29 -7.26 8.67
CA SER A 170 -1.88 -7.17 7.26
C SER A 170 -1.24 -8.46 6.75
N LEU A 171 -0.40 -9.11 7.56
CA LEU A 171 0.18 -10.41 7.25
C LEU A 171 -0.88 -11.51 7.17
N THR A 172 -1.82 -11.55 8.11
CA THR A 172 -2.96 -12.49 8.08
C THR A 172 -3.78 -12.31 6.80
N ARG A 173 -4.00 -11.07 6.35
CA ARG A 173 -4.68 -10.81 5.08
C ARG A 173 -3.91 -11.39 3.89
N LEU A 174 -2.58 -11.25 3.84
CA LEU A 174 -1.75 -11.88 2.82
C LEU A 174 -1.85 -13.41 2.85
N GLU A 175 -1.80 -14.00 4.04
CA GLU A 175 -1.90 -15.45 4.22
C GLU A 175 -3.25 -15.98 3.73
N ILE A 176 -4.36 -15.29 4.05
CA ILE A 176 -5.70 -15.66 3.58
C ILE A 176 -5.75 -15.64 2.04
N LEU A 177 -5.24 -14.58 1.41
CA LEU A 177 -5.21 -14.45 -0.06
C LEU A 177 -4.37 -15.56 -0.71
N SER A 178 -3.23 -15.92 -0.10
CA SER A 178 -2.38 -17.02 -0.55
C SER A 178 -3.06 -18.39 -0.37
N ALA A 179 -3.68 -18.60 0.78
CA ALA A 179 -4.34 -19.85 1.14
C ALA A 179 -5.55 -20.16 0.24
N GLN A 180 -6.33 -19.15 -0.14
CA GLN A 180 -7.46 -19.33 -1.07
C GLN A 180 -7.01 -19.91 -2.42
N GLN A 181 -5.87 -19.44 -2.95
CA GLN A 181 -5.33 -19.97 -4.21
C GLN A 181 -4.84 -21.42 -4.05
N SER A 182 -4.07 -21.68 -2.98
CA SER A 182 -3.57 -23.03 -2.68
C SER A 182 -4.72 -24.02 -2.49
N SER A 183 -5.81 -23.60 -1.85
CA SER A 183 -7.01 -24.41 -1.64
C SER A 183 -7.69 -24.80 -2.96
N ARG A 184 -7.86 -23.85 -3.90
CA ARG A 184 -8.45 -24.14 -5.23
C ARG A 184 -7.64 -25.16 -6.01
N LEU A 185 -6.31 -25.04 -6.02
CA LEU A 185 -5.43 -26.00 -6.70
C LEU A 185 -5.41 -27.37 -6.00
N SER A 186 -5.47 -27.39 -4.66
CA SER A 186 -5.58 -28.63 -3.89
C SER A 186 -6.89 -29.37 -4.16
N LEU A 187 -8.02 -28.64 -4.27
CA LEU A 187 -9.32 -29.22 -4.64
C LEU A 187 -9.26 -29.85 -6.04
N LEU A 188 -8.70 -29.13 -7.02
CA LEU A 188 -8.50 -29.65 -8.37
C LEU A 188 -7.65 -30.92 -8.36
N GLN A 189 -6.55 -30.92 -7.61
CA GLN A 189 -5.67 -32.07 -7.52
C GLN A 189 -6.36 -33.29 -6.88
N ARG A 190 -7.19 -33.07 -5.86
CA ARG A 190 -8.02 -34.11 -5.24
C ARG A 190 -9.04 -34.67 -6.24
N PHE A 191 -9.76 -33.81 -6.95
CA PHE A 191 -10.72 -34.21 -7.98
C PHE A 191 -10.08 -35.08 -9.08
N LEU A 192 -8.91 -34.68 -9.58
CA LEU A 192 -8.18 -35.44 -10.60
C LEU A 192 -7.73 -36.82 -10.07
N LYS A 193 -7.36 -36.90 -8.79
CA LYS A 193 -6.94 -38.15 -8.14
C LYS A 193 -8.13 -39.10 -7.94
N GLU A 194 -9.27 -38.59 -7.45
CA GLU A 194 -10.49 -39.37 -7.22
C GLU A 194 -11.01 -39.99 -8.53
N ASN A 195 -10.90 -39.26 -9.65
CA ASN A 195 -11.28 -39.73 -10.98
C ASN A 195 -10.19 -40.55 -11.71
N ARG A 196 -9.09 -40.91 -11.04
CA ARG A 196 -7.99 -41.74 -11.59
C ARG A 196 -7.42 -41.20 -12.90
N ILE A 197 -7.31 -39.88 -13.03
CA ILE A 197 -6.76 -39.24 -14.24
C ILE A 197 -5.25 -39.54 -14.36
N PRO A 198 -4.75 -39.91 -15.56
CA PRO A 198 -3.32 -40.17 -15.77
C PRO A 198 -2.44 -38.97 -15.39
N GLN A 199 -1.30 -39.23 -14.72
CA GLN A 199 -0.41 -38.18 -14.19
C GLN A 199 0.02 -37.15 -15.25
N ARG A 200 0.28 -37.59 -16.49
CA ARG A 200 0.65 -36.69 -17.59
C ARG A 200 -0.45 -35.69 -17.93
N LEU A 201 -1.72 -36.13 -17.94
CA LEU A 201 -2.87 -35.25 -18.19
C LEU A 201 -3.14 -34.36 -16.98
N ALA A 202 -3.07 -34.91 -15.76
CA ALA A 202 -3.26 -34.15 -14.52
C ALA A 202 -2.25 -32.99 -14.38
N MET A 203 -0.98 -33.21 -14.69
CA MET A 203 0.03 -32.15 -14.70
C MET A 203 -0.26 -31.07 -15.73
N ARG A 204 -0.72 -31.44 -16.93
CA ARG A 204 -1.11 -30.47 -17.97
C ARG A 204 -2.29 -29.62 -17.52
N ILE A 205 -3.31 -30.25 -16.94
CA ILE A 205 -4.49 -29.54 -16.41
C ILE A 205 -4.08 -28.59 -15.29
N ARG A 206 -3.27 -29.05 -14.32
CA ARG A 206 -2.81 -28.20 -13.20
C ARG A 206 -2.01 -27.00 -13.70
N LYS A 207 -1.05 -27.22 -14.61
CA LYS A 207 -0.23 -26.13 -15.17
C LYS A 207 -1.09 -25.12 -15.96
N ASN A 208 -2.07 -25.62 -16.71
CA ASN A 208 -3.01 -24.75 -17.41
C ASN A 208 -3.86 -23.93 -16.43
N ALA A 209 -4.37 -24.56 -15.36
CA ALA A 209 -5.14 -23.87 -14.32
C ALA A 209 -4.29 -22.82 -13.58
N GLU A 210 -3.03 -23.13 -13.24
CA GLU A 210 -2.08 -22.17 -12.65
C GLU A 210 -1.85 -20.96 -13.57
N HIS A 211 -1.66 -21.21 -14.87
CA HIS A 211 -1.52 -20.15 -15.87
C HIS A 211 -2.78 -19.30 -15.98
N ALA A 212 -3.94 -19.92 -16.10
CA ALA A 212 -5.24 -19.23 -16.18
C ALA A 212 -5.52 -18.38 -14.93
N ILE A 213 -5.19 -18.88 -13.73
CA ILE A 213 -5.32 -18.11 -12.48
C ILE A 213 -4.35 -16.91 -12.47
N ALA A 214 -3.10 -17.11 -12.91
CA ALA A 214 -2.13 -16.02 -13.00
C ALA A 214 -2.55 -14.95 -14.02
N GLU A 215 -3.16 -15.36 -15.12
CA GLU A 215 -3.65 -14.47 -16.17
C GLU A 215 -4.91 -13.71 -15.74
N GLN A 216 -5.83 -14.37 -15.03
CA GLN A 216 -6.99 -13.75 -14.40
C GLN A 216 -6.60 -12.69 -13.35
N ARG A 217 -5.44 -12.84 -12.69
CA ARG A 217 -4.89 -11.80 -11.80
C ARG A 217 -4.36 -10.57 -12.55
N ARG A 218 -3.96 -10.73 -13.82
CA ARG A 218 -3.44 -9.63 -14.65
C ARG A 218 -4.54 -8.91 -15.41
N LYS A 219 -5.59 -9.64 -15.81
CA LYS A 219 -6.71 -9.12 -16.58
C LYS A 219 -8.01 -9.61 -15.92
N VAL A 220 -8.74 -8.66 -15.33
CA VAL A 220 -10.05 -8.93 -14.72
C VAL A 220 -11.09 -8.96 -15.83
N ALA A 221 -11.85 -10.04 -15.91
CA ALA A 221 -12.95 -10.14 -16.85
C ALA A 221 -14.12 -9.28 -16.37
N GLU A 222 -14.77 -8.57 -17.30
CA GLU A 222 -15.81 -7.58 -17.03
C GLU A 222 -17.02 -8.19 -16.29
N ASP A 223 -17.39 -9.42 -16.67
CA ASP A 223 -18.45 -10.23 -16.07
C ASP A 223 -18.25 -10.52 -14.58
N LYS A 224 -17.02 -10.40 -14.08
CA LYS A 224 -16.66 -10.61 -12.67
C LYS A 224 -16.61 -9.31 -11.87
N VAL A 225 -16.87 -8.16 -12.50
CA VAL A 225 -16.86 -6.85 -11.85
C VAL A 225 -18.30 -6.43 -11.58
N ASP A 226 -18.89 -6.98 -10.51
CA ASP A 226 -20.29 -6.71 -10.13
C ASP A 226 -20.61 -5.21 -9.98
N VAL A 227 -19.60 -4.40 -9.63
CA VAL A 227 -19.74 -2.94 -9.47
C VAL A 227 -20.02 -2.24 -10.80
N LEU A 228 -19.63 -2.79 -11.94
CA LEU A 228 -19.97 -2.22 -13.26
C LEU A 228 -21.49 -2.18 -13.48
N ALA A 229 -22.25 -3.12 -12.90
CA ALA A 229 -23.71 -3.09 -12.94
C ALA A 229 -24.33 -1.91 -12.17
N LEU A 230 -23.54 -1.24 -11.31
CA LEU A 230 -23.96 -0.04 -10.57
C LEU A 230 -23.59 1.27 -11.29
N VAL A 231 -22.74 1.19 -12.33
CA VAL A 231 -22.33 2.35 -13.14
C VAL A 231 -23.46 2.68 -14.12
N ASN A 232 -23.67 3.97 -14.39
CA ASN A 232 -24.69 4.38 -15.35
C ASN A 232 -24.30 3.98 -16.79
N ASP A 233 -25.32 3.72 -17.61
CA ASP A 233 -25.15 3.23 -18.99
C ASP A 233 -24.27 4.15 -19.85
N SER A 234 -24.38 5.47 -19.66
CA SER A 234 -23.56 6.45 -20.38
C SER A 234 -22.06 6.26 -20.16
N LEU A 235 -21.61 5.99 -18.93
CA LEU A 235 -20.18 5.77 -18.65
C LEU A 235 -19.74 4.38 -19.11
N LEU A 236 -20.63 3.38 -19.10
CA LEU A 236 -20.35 2.06 -19.66
C LEU A 236 -20.15 2.11 -21.18
N ILE A 237 -20.94 2.91 -21.90
CA ILE A 237 -20.75 3.13 -23.35
C ILE A 237 -19.36 3.75 -23.61
N GLU A 238 -18.98 4.77 -22.84
CA GLU A 238 -17.67 5.43 -22.98
C GLU A 238 -16.50 4.50 -22.62
N LEU A 239 -16.66 3.69 -21.58
CA LEU A 239 -15.72 2.65 -21.18
C LEU A 239 -15.53 1.62 -22.30
N HIS A 240 -16.62 1.02 -22.80
CA HIS A 240 -16.57 -0.01 -23.83
C HIS A 240 -15.99 0.54 -25.13
N PHE A 241 -16.38 1.76 -25.51
CA PHE A 241 -15.80 2.44 -26.67
C PHE A 241 -14.28 2.60 -26.50
N SER A 242 -13.81 3.12 -25.37
CA SER A 242 -12.38 3.30 -25.10
C SER A 242 -11.60 1.97 -25.02
N MET A 243 -12.23 0.91 -24.52
CA MET A 243 -11.62 -0.41 -24.39
C MET A 243 -11.49 -1.14 -25.73
N TYR A 244 -12.53 -1.10 -26.57
CA TYR A 244 -12.62 -1.93 -27.76
C TYR A 244 -12.24 -1.22 -29.06
N LEU A 245 -12.41 0.10 -29.16
CA LEU A 245 -12.12 0.84 -30.40
C LEU A 245 -10.69 0.58 -30.93
N PRO A 246 -9.62 0.72 -30.12
CA PRO A 246 -8.25 0.53 -30.63
C PRO A 246 -7.98 -0.90 -31.12
N ARG A 247 -8.81 -1.86 -30.70
CA ARG A 247 -8.66 -3.28 -31.03
C ARG A 247 -9.36 -3.66 -32.33
N ILE A 248 -10.43 -2.96 -32.67
CA ILE A 248 -11.23 -3.24 -33.88
C ILE A 248 -10.84 -2.35 -35.05
N GLU A 249 -10.29 -1.16 -34.81
CA GLU A 249 -9.84 -0.23 -35.87
C GLU A 249 -8.71 -0.79 -36.74
N CYS A 250 -8.04 -1.87 -36.32
CA CYS A 250 -7.12 -2.60 -37.18
C CYS A 250 -7.81 -3.16 -38.44
N HIS A 251 -9.12 -3.41 -38.39
CA HIS A 251 -9.89 -3.92 -39.50
C HIS A 251 -10.43 -2.78 -40.37
N PRO A 252 -10.18 -2.77 -41.70
CA PRO A 252 -10.52 -1.63 -42.57
C PRO A 252 -11.98 -1.19 -42.53
N PHE A 253 -12.92 -2.13 -42.42
CA PHE A 253 -14.35 -1.80 -42.29
C PHE A 253 -14.67 -1.07 -40.98
N MET A 254 -14.01 -1.44 -39.88
CA MET A 254 -14.27 -0.84 -38.57
C MET A 254 -13.63 0.54 -38.46
N ALA A 255 -12.43 0.74 -39.04
CA ALA A 255 -11.83 2.06 -39.18
C ALA A 255 -12.74 3.01 -39.98
N MET A 256 -13.25 2.56 -41.13
CA MET A 256 -14.20 3.31 -41.94
C MET A 256 -15.49 3.65 -41.18
N LEU A 257 -16.02 2.70 -40.39
CA LEU A 257 -17.21 2.92 -39.57
C LEU A 257 -16.97 3.99 -38.49
N GLY A 258 -15.78 3.98 -37.85
CA GLY A 258 -15.34 4.97 -36.88
C GLY A 258 -15.31 6.39 -37.44
N GLU A 259 -14.80 6.55 -38.67
CA GLU A 259 -14.74 7.85 -39.37
C GLU A 259 -16.12 8.38 -39.77
N HIS A 260 -17.05 7.49 -40.16
CA HIS A 260 -18.35 7.90 -40.72
C HIS A 260 -19.46 8.02 -39.66
N SER A 261 -19.39 7.25 -38.57
CA SER A 261 -20.43 7.27 -37.53
C SER A 261 -19.89 6.88 -36.16
N HIS A 262 -19.65 7.90 -35.33
CA HIS A 262 -19.25 7.71 -33.94
C HIS A 262 -20.31 6.94 -33.14
N SER A 263 -21.60 7.27 -33.30
CA SER A 263 -22.68 6.63 -32.56
C SER A 263 -22.87 5.15 -32.93
N ALA A 264 -22.70 4.78 -34.20
CA ALA A 264 -22.75 3.38 -34.61
C ALA A 264 -21.57 2.59 -34.01
N THR A 265 -20.38 3.19 -34.03
CA THR A 265 -19.17 2.57 -33.46
C THR A 265 -19.30 2.38 -31.95
N GLN A 266 -19.82 3.37 -31.22
CA GLN A 266 -20.14 3.24 -29.79
C GLN A 266 -21.12 2.09 -29.53
N LEU A 267 -22.17 1.96 -30.33
CA LEU A 267 -23.16 0.89 -30.17
C LEU A 267 -22.55 -0.49 -30.43
N VAL A 268 -21.69 -0.61 -31.45
CA VAL A 268 -20.95 -1.84 -31.74
C VAL A 268 -20.04 -2.20 -30.57
N CYS A 269 -19.21 -1.27 -30.10
CA CYS A 269 -18.33 -1.49 -28.95
C CYS A 269 -19.10 -1.88 -27.69
N HIS A 270 -20.25 -1.25 -27.43
CA HIS A 270 -20.98 -1.47 -26.20
C HIS A 270 -21.86 -2.74 -26.22
N ARG A 271 -22.47 -3.10 -27.36
CA ARG A 271 -23.47 -4.18 -27.44
C ARG A 271 -23.05 -5.42 -28.22
N ALA A 272 -22.14 -5.29 -29.18
CA ALA A 272 -21.81 -6.36 -30.11
C ALA A 272 -20.48 -7.06 -29.81
N ILE A 273 -19.62 -6.43 -29.02
CA ILE A 273 -18.30 -6.97 -28.68
C ILE A 273 -18.36 -7.64 -27.31
N ALA A 274 -17.84 -8.87 -27.25
CA ALA A 274 -17.62 -9.59 -26.01
C ALA A 274 -16.21 -10.20 -26.01
N GLY A 275 -15.49 -10.03 -24.91
CA GLY A 275 -14.18 -10.64 -24.72
C GLY A 275 -14.29 -12.07 -24.18
N PHE A 276 -13.53 -13.00 -24.73
CA PHE A 276 -13.38 -14.34 -24.17
C PHE A 276 -11.93 -14.84 -24.32
N TRP A 277 -11.58 -15.85 -23.52
CA TRP A 277 -10.24 -16.43 -23.46
C TRP A 277 -10.25 -17.82 -24.08
N VAL A 278 -9.20 -18.13 -24.84
CA VAL A 278 -9.05 -19.42 -25.53
C VAL A 278 -7.75 -20.03 -25.07
N ALA A 279 -7.81 -21.27 -24.60
CA ALA A 279 -6.61 -21.96 -24.13
C ALA A 279 -5.74 -22.38 -25.31
N ARG A 280 -4.43 -22.51 -25.07
CA ARG A 280 -3.50 -22.96 -26.11
C ARG A 280 -3.88 -24.35 -26.61
N GLY A 281 -4.17 -24.45 -27.91
CA GLY A 281 -4.52 -25.70 -28.59
C GLY A 281 -6.03 -25.98 -28.67
N GLU A 282 -6.88 -25.05 -28.22
CA GLU A 282 -8.31 -25.09 -28.52
C GLU A 282 -8.59 -24.61 -29.94
N ILE A 283 -9.59 -25.21 -30.57
CA ILE A 283 -10.06 -24.87 -31.92
C ILE A 283 -11.17 -23.84 -31.79
N LEU A 284 -11.05 -22.70 -32.49
CA LEU A 284 -12.03 -21.61 -32.44
C LEU A 284 -13.27 -21.87 -33.30
N PHE A 285 -13.05 -22.37 -34.52
CA PHE A 285 -14.10 -22.74 -35.45
C PHE A 285 -13.56 -23.81 -36.40
N SER A 286 -14.45 -24.67 -36.86
CA SER A 286 -14.15 -25.72 -37.83
C SER A 286 -14.73 -25.40 -39.20
N ARG A 287 -14.10 -25.92 -40.26
CA ARG A 287 -14.63 -25.76 -41.62
C ARG A 287 -16.01 -26.43 -41.73
N GLY A 288 -16.97 -25.71 -42.30
CA GLY A 288 -18.33 -26.20 -42.49
C GLY A 288 -19.20 -26.13 -41.24
N GLU A 289 -18.66 -25.60 -40.14
CA GLU A 289 -19.44 -25.29 -38.95
C GLU A 289 -20.35 -24.09 -39.22
N VAL A 290 -21.64 -24.22 -38.90
CA VAL A 290 -22.59 -23.12 -38.91
C VAL A 290 -22.94 -22.83 -37.45
N PRO A 291 -22.30 -21.82 -36.84
CA PRO A 291 -22.59 -21.48 -35.46
C PRO A 291 -24.03 -20.96 -35.33
N THR A 292 -24.67 -21.28 -34.20
CA THR A 292 -26.03 -20.81 -33.87
C THR A 292 -26.11 -19.29 -33.81
N VAL A 293 -25.01 -18.65 -33.41
CA VAL A 293 -24.84 -17.19 -33.41
C VAL A 293 -23.65 -16.84 -34.32
N PRO A 294 -23.89 -16.25 -35.50
CA PRO A 294 -22.82 -15.80 -36.39
C PRO A 294 -21.89 -14.84 -35.65
N SER A 295 -20.60 -15.15 -35.63
CA SER A 295 -19.62 -14.41 -34.85
C SER A 295 -18.39 -14.11 -35.70
N MET A 296 -17.78 -12.95 -35.46
CA MET A 296 -16.49 -12.55 -36.01
C MET A 296 -15.49 -12.43 -34.86
N TYR A 297 -14.29 -12.96 -35.05
CA TYR A 297 -13.25 -12.97 -34.03
C TYR A 297 -12.16 -11.96 -34.36
N PHE A 298 -11.78 -11.15 -33.37
CA PHE A 298 -10.64 -10.24 -33.43
C PHE A 298 -9.57 -10.73 -32.45
N LEU A 299 -8.34 -10.91 -32.94
CA LEU A 299 -7.23 -11.33 -32.10
C LEU A 299 -6.66 -10.11 -31.36
N ASP A 300 -6.93 -10.01 -30.05
CA ASP A 300 -6.36 -8.95 -29.20
C ASP A 300 -4.90 -9.24 -28.82
N THR A 301 -4.65 -10.43 -28.25
CA THR A 301 -3.32 -10.85 -27.83
C THR A 301 -3.11 -12.33 -28.09
N GLY A 302 -1.90 -12.70 -28.51
CA GLY A 302 -1.52 -14.10 -28.75
C GLY A 302 -1.22 -14.35 -30.22
N LYS A 303 -1.38 -15.61 -30.64
CA LYS A 303 -1.28 -16.04 -32.04
C LYS A 303 -2.37 -17.06 -32.33
N ALA A 304 -3.07 -16.88 -33.43
CA ALA A 304 -3.97 -17.87 -34.00
C ALA A 304 -3.34 -18.45 -35.26
N GLN A 305 -3.63 -19.72 -35.56
CA GLN A 305 -3.14 -20.34 -36.79
C GLN A 305 -4.32 -20.98 -37.52
N TYR A 306 -4.44 -20.67 -38.79
CA TYR A 306 -5.32 -21.38 -39.70
C TYR A 306 -4.64 -22.66 -40.16
N GLU A 307 -5.20 -23.82 -39.79
CA GLU A 307 -4.78 -25.10 -40.33
C GLU A 307 -5.72 -25.47 -41.50
N GLY A 308 -5.23 -25.27 -42.72
CA GLY A 308 -5.86 -25.80 -43.92
C GLY A 308 -5.55 -27.29 -44.10
N TYR A 309 -6.46 -28.03 -44.75
CA TYR A 309 -6.21 -29.42 -45.14
C TYR A 309 -5.17 -29.46 -46.28
N GLU A 310 -3.95 -29.86 -45.95
CA GLU A 310 -2.79 -30.21 -46.81
C GLU A 310 -2.53 -29.34 -48.06
N GLY A 311 -1.48 -28.51 -48.02
CA GLY A 311 -0.68 -28.16 -49.22
C GLY A 311 -0.60 -26.69 -49.67
N GLY A 312 -1.22 -25.72 -49.00
CA GLY A 312 -1.15 -24.30 -49.36
C GLY A 312 -0.46 -23.43 -48.29
N PRO A 313 0.18 -22.31 -48.66
CA PRO A 313 0.99 -21.52 -47.74
C PRO A 313 0.15 -21.02 -46.56
N THR A 314 0.63 -21.31 -45.35
CA THR A 314 0.11 -20.78 -44.09
C THR A 314 0.20 -19.26 -44.09
N ALA A 315 -0.93 -18.58 -44.18
CA ALA A 315 -1.05 -17.19 -43.78
C ALA A 315 -1.01 -17.13 -42.24
N THR A 316 0.07 -16.58 -41.70
CA THR A 316 0.17 -16.21 -40.29
C THR A 316 -0.23 -14.74 -40.18
N GLU A 317 -1.28 -14.46 -39.41
CA GLU A 317 -1.58 -13.13 -38.87
C GLU A 317 -1.31 -13.11 -37.36
#